data_AF-A0A497APY3-F1
#
_entry.id   AF-A0A497APY3-F1
#
_cell.length_a   1.000
_cell.length_b   1.000
_cell.length_c   1.000
_cell.angle_alpha   90.00
_cell.angle_beta   90.00
_cell.angle_gamma   90.00
#
_symmetry.space_group_name_H-M   'P 1'
#
loop_
_entity.id
_entity.type
_entity.pdbx_description
1 polymer ?
#
loop_
_entity_poly.entity_id
_entity_poly.type
_entity_poly.pdbx_seq_one_letter_code
_entity_poly.pdbx_strand_id
1 'polypeptide(L)'
;PVLKQDGEWVRNPTVITDKYVDDGEIVYGEFKSGDEYKKGRAMLKEGTTDFELLDKAVDDMLWTFTNLFPNCLQMSIDGIRAKKKFFWDASKDYYRHWLMANMSSEAYLGFTAFNTKKITGQDTIDFIKYRQLIAEGRMVDEELFAEVLGKPQEE
;
A
#
# COMPACT_ATOMS: atom_id res chain seq x y z
N PRO A 1 -2.98 0.73 -19.54
CA PRO A 1 -2.59 2.16 -19.45
C PRO A 1 -3.87 2.96 -19.18
N VAL A 2 -3.79 4.03 -18.40
CA VAL A 2 -4.95 4.89 -18.07
C VAL A 2 -4.74 6.35 -18.49
N LEU A 3 -3.58 6.65 -19.08
CA LEU A 3 -3.25 7.98 -19.58
C LEU A 3 -3.43 7.98 -21.10
N LYS A 4 -4.20 8.95 -21.61
CA LYS A 4 -4.43 9.18 -23.02
C LYS A 4 -3.84 10.53 -23.40
N GLN A 5 -2.98 10.54 -24.41
CA GLN A 5 -2.31 11.73 -24.91
C GLN A 5 -2.36 11.70 -26.44
N ASP A 6 -2.83 12.79 -27.06
CA ASP A 6 -2.96 12.91 -28.52
C ASP A 6 -3.77 11.77 -29.18
N GLY A 7 -4.76 11.23 -28.45
CA GLY A 7 -5.60 10.12 -28.90
C GLY A 7 -5.02 8.72 -28.65
N GLU A 8 -3.76 8.62 -28.25
CA GLU A 8 -3.06 7.36 -28.00
C GLU A 8 -2.93 7.03 -26.52
N TRP A 9 -2.90 5.73 -26.21
CA TRP A 9 -2.77 5.24 -24.84
C TRP A 9 -1.30 5.11 -24.44
N VAL A 10 -0.91 5.89 -23.43
CA VAL A 10 0.47 5.95 -22.96
C VAL A 10 0.61 5.14 -21.67
N ARG A 11 1.67 4.32 -21.59
CA ARG A 11 2.08 3.64 -20.34
C ARG A 11 2.49 4.68 -19.31
N ASN A 12 2.51 4.32 -18.03
CA ASN A 12 2.87 5.28 -16.97
C ASN A 12 4.26 5.91 -17.27
N PRO A 13 4.34 7.21 -17.61
CA PRO A 13 5.57 7.80 -18.11
C PRO A 13 6.63 8.01 -17.01
N THR A 14 6.24 7.89 -15.74
CA THR A 14 7.16 7.97 -14.59
C THR A 14 7.81 6.63 -14.26
N VAL A 15 7.45 5.56 -14.95
CA VAL A 15 7.89 4.18 -14.65
C VAL A 15 8.65 3.60 -15.84
N ILE A 16 9.67 2.81 -15.56
CA ILE A 16 10.42 2.08 -16.57
C ILE A 16 9.56 0.90 -17.05
N THR A 17 9.21 0.90 -18.34
CA THR A 17 8.33 -0.14 -18.93
C THR A 17 8.86 -0.70 -20.26
N ASP A 18 10.06 -0.29 -20.62
CA ASP A 18 10.79 -0.62 -21.85
C ASP A 18 12.05 -1.45 -21.56
N LYS A 19 12.51 -1.48 -20.30
CA LYS A 19 13.69 -2.22 -19.85
C LYS A 19 13.35 -3.14 -18.68
N TYR A 20 13.87 -4.37 -18.71
CA TYR A 20 13.64 -5.37 -17.67
C TYR A 20 14.76 -5.41 -16.62
N VAL A 21 16.02 -5.41 -17.08
CA VAL A 21 17.21 -5.44 -16.21
C VAL A 21 18.12 -4.27 -16.57
N ASP A 22 18.65 -3.59 -15.55
CA ASP A 22 19.73 -2.62 -15.66
C ASP A 22 20.82 -2.94 -14.65
N ASP A 23 22.06 -3.06 -15.12
CA ASP A 23 23.22 -3.36 -14.27
C ASP A 23 23.01 -4.53 -13.27
N GLY A 24 22.29 -5.57 -13.71
CA GLY A 24 21.99 -6.76 -12.90
C GLY A 24 20.75 -6.65 -12.00
N GLU A 25 20.15 -5.46 -11.88
CA GLU A 25 18.94 -5.21 -11.10
C GLU A 25 17.69 -5.25 -11.98
N ILE A 26 16.57 -5.76 -11.45
CA ILE A 26 15.27 -5.70 -12.15
C ILE A 26 14.74 -4.26 -12.03
N VAL A 27 14.60 -3.57 -13.15
CA VAL A 27 14.16 -2.17 -13.20
C VAL A 27 12.75 -1.98 -13.78
N TYR A 28 12.16 -3.01 -14.38
CA TYR A 28 10.79 -2.91 -14.90
C TYR A 28 9.79 -2.69 -13.77
N GLY A 29 9.02 -1.62 -13.86
CA GLY A 29 8.08 -1.23 -12.80
C GLY A 29 8.65 -0.23 -11.80
N GLU A 30 9.96 0.00 -11.81
CA GLU A 30 10.59 1.01 -10.96
C GLU A 30 10.35 2.43 -11.50
N PHE A 31 10.33 3.40 -10.60
CA PHE A 31 10.23 4.81 -10.99
C PHE A 31 11.50 5.24 -11.71
N LYS A 32 11.33 5.99 -12.80
CA LYS A 32 12.40 6.77 -13.40
C LYS A 32 12.94 7.76 -12.37
N SER A 33 14.20 8.17 -12.52
CA SER A 33 14.85 9.12 -11.60
C SER A 33 15.14 10.46 -12.29
N GLY A 34 15.54 11.45 -11.49
CA GLY A 34 16.03 12.74 -11.97
C GLY A 34 15.07 13.47 -12.92
N ASP A 35 15.58 13.91 -14.06
CA ASP A 35 14.81 14.70 -15.02
C ASP A 35 13.79 13.88 -15.81
N GLU A 36 14.03 12.58 -16.01
CA GLU A 36 13.08 11.70 -16.67
C GLU A 36 11.81 11.54 -15.85
N TYR A 37 11.95 11.45 -14.51
CA TYR A 37 10.81 11.47 -13.61
C TYR A 37 10.01 12.77 -13.71
N LYS A 38 10.69 13.93 -13.71
CA LYS A 38 10.03 15.24 -13.84
C LYS A 38 9.27 15.37 -15.15
N LYS A 39 9.86 14.92 -16.26
CA LYS A 39 9.20 14.88 -17.59
C LYS A 39 7.97 13.97 -17.56
N GLY A 40 8.08 12.77 -17.00
CA GLY A 40 6.93 11.88 -16.85
C GLY A 40 5.82 12.49 -15.99
N ARG A 41 6.16 13.21 -14.91
CA ARG A 41 5.20 13.95 -14.09
C ARG A 41 4.51 15.09 -14.83
N ALA A 42 5.21 15.76 -15.74
CA ALA A 42 4.60 16.77 -16.61
C ALA A 42 3.61 16.13 -17.59
N MET A 43 4.01 15.03 -18.25
CA MET A 43 3.13 14.26 -19.15
C MET A 43 1.87 13.74 -18.44
N LEU A 44 1.99 13.27 -17.19
CA LEU A 44 0.84 12.87 -16.38
C LEU A 44 -0.14 14.01 -16.10
N LYS A 45 0.34 15.26 -16.01
CA LYS A 45 -0.51 16.43 -15.78
C LYS A 45 -1.20 16.92 -17.05
N GLU A 46 -0.55 16.74 -18.20
CA GLU A 46 -1.05 17.18 -19.51
C GLU A 46 -2.01 16.16 -20.14
N GLY A 47 -1.78 14.86 -19.89
CA GLY A 47 -2.62 13.81 -20.43
C GLY A 47 -3.98 13.71 -19.74
N THR A 48 -4.94 13.11 -20.45
CA THR A 48 -6.28 12.84 -19.92
C THR A 48 -6.33 11.46 -19.31
N THR A 49 -6.85 11.33 -18.09
CA THR A 49 -7.12 10.02 -17.50
C THR A 49 -8.38 9.43 -18.15
N ASP A 50 -8.24 8.25 -18.73
CA ASP A 50 -9.30 7.52 -19.40
C ASP A 50 -9.22 6.04 -18.94
N PHE A 51 -10.35 5.39 -18.69
CA PHE A 51 -10.41 4.01 -18.23
C PHE A 51 -11.02 3.05 -19.26
N GLU A 52 -11.32 3.53 -20.47
CA GLU A 52 -11.98 2.73 -21.52
C GLU A 52 -11.32 1.36 -21.76
N LEU A 53 -9.99 1.27 -21.77
CA LEU A 53 -9.28 -0.01 -21.94
C LEU A 53 -9.44 -0.95 -20.72
N LEU A 54 -9.49 -0.39 -19.51
CA LEU A 54 -9.75 -1.18 -18.31
C LEU A 54 -11.18 -1.69 -18.30
N ASP A 55 -12.14 -0.80 -18.60
CA ASP A 55 -13.56 -1.13 -18.68
C ASP A 55 -13.79 -2.23 -19.72
N LYS A 56 -13.21 -2.08 -20.92
CA LYS A 56 -13.25 -3.11 -21.96
C LYS A 56 -12.71 -4.46 -21.48
N ALA A 57 -11.57 -4.48 -20.78
CA ALA A 57 -11.01 -5.74 -20.27
C ALA A 57 -11.89 -6.38 -19.20
N VAL A 58 -12.53 -5.56 -18.34
CA VAL A 58 -13.51 -6.05 -17.37
C VAL A 58 -14.76 -6.60 -18.07
N ASP A 59 -15.27 -5.88 -19.07
CA ASP A 59 -16.43 -6.30 -19.86
C ASP A 59 -16.18 -7.60 -20.62
N ASP A 60 -14.99 -7.78 -21.23
CA ASP A 60 -14.60 -9.02 -21.90
C ASP A 60 -14.58 -10.21 -20.91
N MET A 61 -14.08 -9.98 -19.69
CA MET A 61 -14.07 -10.99 -18.63
C MET A 61 -15.50 -11.31 -18.14
N LEU A 62 -16.32 -10.29 -17.92
CA LEU A 62 -17.72 -10.45 -17.51
C LEU A 62 -18.52 -11.19 -18.58
N TRP A 63 -18.34 -10.85 -19.86
CA TRP A 63 -18.99 -11.50 -20.99
C TRP A 63 -18.62 -12.98 -21.05
N THR A 64 -17.34 -13.30 -20.85
CA THR A 64 -16.85 -14.68 -20.78
C THR A 64 -17.58 -15.46 -19.68
N PHE A 65 -17.62 -14.93 -18.45
CA PHE A 65 -18.27 -15.62 -17.33
C PHE A 65 -19.80 -15.70 -17.45
N THR A 66 -20.43 -14.69 -18.04
CA THR A 66 -21.89 -14.63 -18.27
C THR A 66 -22.36 -15.77 -19.17
N ASN A 67 -21.51 -16.24 -20.10
CA ASN A 67 -21.84 -17.30 -21.05
C ASN A 67 -21.50 -18.72 -20.54
N LEU A 68 -21.25 -18.91 -19.25
CA LEU A 68 -21.02 -20.23 -18.63
C LEU A 68 -22.27 -20.73 -17.88
N PHE A 69 -22.34 -22.04 -17.62
CA PHE A 69 -23.38 -22.59 -16.73
C PHE A 69 -23.22 -22.02 -15.31
N PRO A 70 -24.24 -21.31 -14.77
CA PRO A 70 -24.07 -20.48 -13.58
C PRO A 70 -23.67 -21.28 -12.34
N ASN A 71 -24.24 -22.47 -12.14
CA ASN A 71 -23.92 -23.30 -10.98
C ASN A 71 -22.51 -23.92 -11.05
N CYS A 72 -22.01 -24.25 -12.25
CA CYS A 72 -20.65 -24.76 -12.43
C CYS A 72 -19.60 -23.65 -12.24
N LEU A 73 -19.90 -22.44 -12.73
CA LEU A 73 -19.09 -21.25 -12.49
C LEU A 73 -19.01 -20.97 -10.98
N GLN A 74 -20.14 -20.95 -10.28
CA GLN A 74 -20.18 -20.69 -8.84
C GLN A 74 -19.36 -21.72 -8.05
N MET A 75 -19.49 -23.01 -8.37
CA MET A 75 -18.67 -24.07 -7.75
C MET A 75 -17.17 -23.82 -7.95
N SER A 76 -16.76 -23.40 -9.14
CA SER A 76 -15.35 -23.10 -9.45
C SER A 76 -14.84 -21.89 -8.65
N ILE A 77 -15.64 -20.82 -8.55
CA ILE A 77 -15.34 -19.64 -7.73
C ILE A 77 -15.17 -20.04 -6.26
N ASP A 78 -16.10 -20.83 -5.73
CA ASP A 78 -16.05 -21.28 -4.33
C ASP A 78 -14.84 -22.19 -4.09
N GLY A 79 -14.52 -23.07 -5.04
CA GLY A 79 -13.33 -23.93 -4.99
C GLY A 79 -12.02 -23.14 -4.92
N ILE A 80 -11.86 -22.12 -5.77
CA ILE A 80 -10.67 -21.24 -5.74
C ILE A 80 -10.59 -20.48 -4.41
N ARG A 81 -11.72 -20.01 -3.88
CA ARG A 81 -11.78 -19.25 -2.62
C ARG A 81 -11.62 -20.12 -1.39
N ALA A 82 -11.90 -21.42 -1.46
CA ALA A 82 -11.95 -22.32 -0.32
C ALA A 82 -10.66 -22.31 0.49
N LYS A 83 -9.49 -22.38 -0.16
CA LYS A 83 -8.19 -22.36 0.51
C LYS A 83 -7.99 -21.06 1.30
N LYS A 84 -8.21 -19.90 0.66
CA LYS A 84 -8.07 -18.59 1.33
C LYS A 84 -9.09 -18.44 2.46
N LYS A 85 -10.33 -18.87 2.23
CA LYS A 85 -11.41 -18.80 3.22
C LYS A 85 -11.11 -19.67 4.45
N PHE A 86 -10.59 -20.87 4.27
CA PHE A 86 -10.20 -21.76 5.36
C PHE A 86 -9.20 -21.09 6.31
N PHE A 87 -8.11 -20.56 5.77
CA PHE A 87 -7.11 -19.86 6.59
C PHE A 87 -7.65 -18.58 7.19
N TRP A 88 -8.38 -17.77 6.42
CA TRP A 88 -9.00 -16.55 6.90
C TRP A 88 -9.95 -16.80 8.07
N ASP A 89 -10.86 -17.76 7.94
CA ASP A 89 -11.84 -18.09 8.97
C ASP A 89 -11.14 -18.61 10.24
N ALA A 90 -10.08 -19.42 10.09
CA ALA A 90 -9.27 -19.89 11.21
C ALA A 90 -8.46 -18.77 11.88
N SER A 91 -8.11 -17.70 11.14
CA SER A 91 -7.17 -16.68 11.62
C SER A 91 -7.78 -15.35 12.05
N LYS A 92 -8.95 -15.00 11.53
CA LYS A 92 -9.51 -13.64 11.65
C LYS A 92 -9.74 -13.21 13.11
N ASP A 93 -9.98 -14.12 14.04
CA ASP A 93 -10.32 -13.79 15.42
C ASP A 93 -9.14 -13.18 16.16
N TYR A 94 -7.99 -13.86 16.13
CA TYR A 94 -6.80 -13.34 16.80
C TYR A 94 -6.19 -12.14 16.08
N TYR A 95 -6.32 -12.03 14.76
CA TYR A 95 -5.91 -10.81 14.05
C TYR A 95 -6.82 -9.61 14.35
N ARG A 96 -8.12 -9.82 14.62
CA ARG A 96 -9.02 -8.76 15.06
C ARG A 96 -8.69 -8.26 16.46
N HIS A 97 -8.44 -9.17 17.41
CA HIS A 97 -8.00 -8.79 18.76
C HIS A 97 -6.59 -8.16 18.72
N TRP A 98 -5.71 -8.77 17.92
CA TRP A 98 -4.61 -8.16 17.17
C TRP A 98 -4.68 -6.65 17.05
N LEU A 99 -5.48 -6.30 16.05
CA LEU A 99 -5.68 -4.95 15.58
C LEU A 99 -6.24 -4.05 16.67
N MET A 100 -7.21 -4.52 17.45
CA MET A 100 -7.76 -3.73 18.56
C MET A 100 -6.67 -3.33 19.58
N ALA A 101 -5.88 -4.30 20.06
CA ALA A 101 -4.82 -4.02 21.03
C ALA A 101 -3.75 -3.08 20.46
N ASN A 102 -3.33 -3.31 19.21
CA ASN A 102 -2.35 -2.47 18.53
C ASN A 102 -2.87 -1.05 18.29
N MET A 103 -4.11 -0.89 17.83
CA MET A 103 -4.74 0.42 17.57
C MET A 103 -4.91 1.26 18.83
N SER A 104 -5.10 0.63 19.99
CA SER A 104 -5.18 1.32 21.28
C SER A 104 -3.83 1.72 21.87
N SER A 105 -2.70 1.31 21.27
CA SER A 105 -1.37 1.53 21.85
C SER A 105 -0.29 1.83 20.80
N GLU A 106 0.42 0.82 20.32
CA GLU A 106 1.58 0.93 19.43
C GLU A 106 1.29 1.68 18.12
N ALA A 107 0.07 1.58 17.59
CA ALA A 107 -0.33 2.31 16.40
C ALA A 107 -0.37 3.82 16.62
N TYR A 108 -0.80 4.27 17.81
CA TYR A 108 -0.78 5.68 18.17
C TYR A 108 0.65 6.22 18.07
N LEU A 109 1.62 5.48 18.61
CA LEU A 109 3.04 5.82 18.53
C LEU A 109 3.56 5.85 17.09
N GLY A 110 3.34 4.78 16.32
CA GLY A 110 3.81 4.67 14.94
C GLY A 110 3.22 5.73 14.02
N PHE A 111 1.89 5.94 14.07
CA PHE A 111 1.23 6.94 13.24
C PHE A 111 1.60 8.37 13.66
N THR A 112 1.76 8.62 14.96
CA THR A 112 2.18 9.94 15.44
C THR A 112 3.59 10.25 14.95
N ALA A 113 4.57 9.35 15.15
CA ALA A 113 5.94 9.56 14.69
C ALA A 113 6.01 9.79 13.17
N PHE A 114 5.26 9.00 12.38
CA PHE A 114 5.19 9.20 10.93
C PHE A 114 4.61 10.58 10.57
N ASN A 115 3.53 11.00 11.22
CA ASN A 115 2.84 12.25 10.92
C ASN A 115 3.63 13.50 11.39
N THR A 116 4.33 13.40 12.53
CA THR A 116 5.08 14.52 13.12
C THR A 116 6.52 14.62 12.64
N LYS A 117 6.97 13.71 11.75
CA LYS A 117 8.33 13.71 11.16
C LYS A 117 8.84 15.08 10.74
N LYS A 118 7.99 15.92 10.13
CA LYS A 118 8.38 17.25 9.67
C LYS A 118 8.76 18.22 10.79
N ILE A 119 8.21 18.00 11.98
CA ILE A 119 8.39 18.84 13.18
C ILE A 119 9.51 18.27 14.06
N THR A 120 9.60 16.94 14.17
CA THR A 120 10.53 16.26 15.07
C THR A 120 11.84 15.85 14.39
N GLY A 121 11.86 15.77 13.06
CA GLY A 121 12.95 15.21 12.27
C GLY A 121 13.07 13.68 12.34
N GLN A 122 12.18 12.99 13.07
CA GLN A 122 12.20 11.54 13.27
C GLN A 122 10.88 10.91 12.82
N ASP A 123 10.94 9.80 12.08
CA ASP A 123 9.76 9.06 11.59
C ASP A 123 9.46 7.76 12.33
N THR A 124 10.21 7.50 13.40
CA THR A 124 10.08 6.33 14.26
C THR A 124 10.22 6.73 15.72
N ILE A 125 9.72 5.88 16.62
CA ILE A 125 9.91 6.03 18.06
C ILE A 125 11.25 5.45 18.51
N ASP A 126 11.66 5.72 19.74
CA ASP A 126 12.71 4.94 20.41
C ASP A 126 12.17 3.55 20.80
N PHE A 127 12.34 2.58 19.91
CA PHE A 127 11.90 1.20 20.12
C PHE A 127 12.61 0.51 21.29
N ILE A 128 13.84 0.89 21.61
CA ILE A 128 14.60 0.27 22.71
C ILE A 128 14.02 0.77 24.03
N LYS A 129 13.86 2.09 24.16
CA LYS A 129 13.25 2.72 25.33
C LYS A 129 11.83 2.22 25.55
N TYR A 130 11.01 2.14 24.48
CA TYR A 130 9.66 1.58 24.57
C TYR A 130 9.65 0.16 25.17
N ARG A 131 10.52 -0.74 24.67
CA ARG A 131 10.62 -2.11 25.20
C ARG A 131 11.06 -2.15 26.66
N GLN A 132 11.99 -1.28 27.06
CA GLN A 132 12.43 -1.17 28.46
C GLN A 132 11.28 -0.74 29.37
N LEU A 133 10.52 0.30 28.99
CA LEU A 133 9.38 0.79 29.78
C LEU A 133 8.28 -0.27 29.92
N ILE A 134 7.99 -1.03 28.86
CA ILE A 134 7.06 -2.17 28.93
C ILE A 134 7.57 -3.27 29.87
N ALA A 135 8.87 -3.59 29.82
CA ALA A 135 9.47 -4.60 30.70
C ALA A 135 9.45 -4.18 32.19
N GLU A 136 9.48 -2.88 32.46
CA GLU A 136 9.29 -2.29 33.80
C GLU A 136 7.83 -2.31 34.28
N GLY A 137 6.88 -2.72 33.42
CA GLY A 137 5.45 -2.73 33.73
C GLY A 137 4.82 -1.33 33.78
N ARG A 138 5.45 -0.34 33.13
CA ARG A 138 4.90 1.03 33.04
C ARG A 138 3.54 1.01 32.34
N MET A 139 2.65 1.90 32.79
CA MET A 139 1.36 2.10 32.15
C MET A 139 1.57 2.66 30.74
N VAL A 140 0.85 2.12 29.76
CA VAL A 140 0.88 2.59 28.37
C VAL A 140 -0.11 3.74 28.23
N ASP A 141 0.38 4.95 28.51
CA ASP A 141 -0.38 6.20 28.50
C ASP A 141 0.40 7.32 27.77
N GLU A 142 -0.15 8.53 27.80
CA GLU A 142 0.43 9.70 27.14
C GLU A 142 1.82 10.06 27.67
N GLU A 143 2.11 9.79 28.95
CA GLU A 143 3.44 10.07 29.54
C GLU A 143 4.48 9.12 28.96
N LEU A 144 4.18 7.81 28.93
CA LEU A 144 5.05 6.83 28.28
C LEU A 144 5.25 7.18 26.81
N PHE A 145 4.19 7.63 26.11
CA PHE A 145 4.30 8.01 24.72
C PHE A 145 5.22 9.21 24.50
N ALA A 146 5.14 10.23 25.34
CA ALA A 146 6.02 11.39 25.27
C ALA A 146 7.50 11.05 25.52
N GLU A 147 7.79 10.01 26.33
CA GLU A 147 9.15 9.54 26.57
C GLU A 147 9.80 8.88 25.34
N VAL A 148 9.00 8.30 24.44
CA VAL A 148 9.52 7.51 23.30
C VAL A 148 9.32 8.19 21.95
N LEU A 149 8.49 9.24 21.87
CA LEU A 149 8.30 10.03 20.66
C LEU A 149 9.42 11.05 20.46
N GLY A 150 9.72 11.35 19.20
CA GLY A 150 10.62 12.43 18.84
C GLY A 150 10.11 13.78 19.35
N LYS A 151 11.03 14.61 19.86
CA LYS A 151 10.71 15.96 20.32
C LYS A 151 10.69 16.94 19.15
N PRO A 152 9.88 18.00 19.20
CA PRO A 152 9.99 19.10 18.24
C PRO A 152 11.42 19.61 18.17
N GLN A 153 11.90 19.88 16.96
CA GLN A 153 13.16 20.59 16.79
C GLN A 153 12.98 22.01 17.35
N GLU A 154 13.93 22.48 18.16
CA GLU A 154 13.97 23.89 18.57
C GLU A 154 14.13 24.75 17.30
N GLU A 155 13.38 25.84 17.21
CA GLU A 155 13.44 26.78 16.06
C GLU A 155 14.83 27.39 15.85
#